data_AF-A6NX06-F1
#
_entry.id   AF-A6NX06-F1
#
_cell.length_a   1.000
_cell.length_b   1.000
_cell.length_c   1.000
_cell.angle_alpha   90.00
_cell.angle_beta   90.00
_cell.angle_gamma   90.00
#
_symmetry.space_group_name_H-M   'P 1'
#
loop_
_entity.id
_entity.type
_entity.pdbx_description
1 polymer ?
#
loop_
_entity_poly.entity_id
_entity_poly.type
_entity_poly.pdbx_seq_one_letter_code
_entity_poly.pdbx_strand_id
1 'polypeptide(L)'
;MCALAGIEAAALTDHNTVGNCAAFCEAAERYGILALPGMELTTAEEVHVVCVFGDLDAAQAFEAEVFRRLPPLENDPRVFGPQVKMDSEDTVLGEERRMLATATGIGIYEVPGLVASLGGACWPAHIDRPSFSLISNLGLWDPDLGFSFAEVSRSCPPDFLDRPDLKGLPVITASDAHYLDQVMDACQKVSLPEKNFSSLLAWLKCPDFNAYSLLQS
;
A
#
# COMPACT_ATOMS: atom_id res chain seq x y z
N MET A 1 -12.85 11.79 -4.82
CA MET A 1 -13.12 11.52 -3.38
C MET A 1 -12.02 12.04 -2.47
N CYS A 2 -10.74 11.66 -2.66
CA CYS A 2 -9.64 12.09 -1.79
C CYS A 2 -9.60 13.60 -1.51
N ALA A 3 -9.79 14.45 -2.54
CA ALA A 3 -9.85 15.90 -2.38
C ALA A 3 -11.00 16.36 -1.46
N LEU A 4 -12.17 15.73 -1.53
CA LEU A 4 -13.32 16.03 -0.68
C LEU A 4 -13.08 15.61 0.78
N ALA A 5 -12.32 14.53 0.97
CA ALA A 5 -11.92 13.99 2.27
C ALA A 5 -10.77 14.79 2.93
N GLY A 6 -10.28 15.86 2.29
CA GLY A 6 -9.15 16.66 2.80
C GLY A 6 -7.80 15.94 2.70
N ILE A 7 -7.70 14.87 1.92
CA ILE A 7 -6.46 14.12 1.73
C ILE A 7 -5.52 14.92 0.80
N GLU A 8 -4.32 15.18 1.28
CA GLU A 8 -3.29 15.92 0.53
C GLU A 8 -2.28 15.01 -0.19
N ALA A 9 -2.21 13.73 0.20
CA ALA A 9 -1.36 12.72 -0.42
C ALA A 9 -2.05 11.36 -0.40
N ALA A 10 -1.98 10.61 -1.51
CA ALA A 10 -2.64 9.32 -1.65
C ALA A 10 -1.81 8.38 -2.52
N ALA A 11 -1.79 7.09 -2.18
CA ALA A 11 -1.26 6.04 -3.02
C ALA A 11 -2.40 5.17 -3.55
N LEU A 12 -2.34 4.76 -4.82
CA LEU A 12 -3.17 3.67 -5.32
C LEU A 12 -2.36 2.38 -5.17
N THR A 13 -2.94 1.38 -4.53
CA THR A 13 -2.25 0.14 -4.17
C THR A 13 -3.13 -1.06 -4.50
N ASP A 14 -3.44 -1.24 -5.78
CA ASP A 14 -4.15 -2.43 -6.25
C ASP A 14 -3.33 -3.71 -5.93
N HIS A 15 -4.02 -4.83 -5.73
CA HIS A 15 -3.36 -6.10 -5.44
C HIS A 15 -2.44 -6.53 -6.59
N ASN A 16 -1.16 -6.74 -6.29
CA ASN A 16 -0.16 -7.30 -7.21
C ASN A 16 0.00 -6.59 -8.58
N THR A 17 -0.57 -5.39 -8.77
CA THR A 17 -0.48 -4.62 -10.02
C THR A 17 -0.39 -3.13 -9.74
N VAL A 18 0.18 -2.41 -10.69
CA VAL A 18 0.18 -0.93 -10.75
C VAL A 18 -0.59 -0.42 -11.97
N GLY A 19 -1.40 -1.28 -12.60
CA GLY A 19 -1.99 -1.04 -13.92
C GLY A 19 -2.84 0.23 -14.03
N ASN A 20 -3.42 0.70 -12.93
CA ASN A 20 -4.21 1.93 -12.86
C ASN A 20 -3.47 3.13 -12.25
N CYS A 21 -2.20 2.96 -11.83
CA CYS A 21 -1.44 4.03 -11.19
C CYS A 21 -1.23 5.24 -12.11
N ALA A 22 -1.01 5.04 -13.41
CA ALA A 22 -0.83 6.14 -14.35
C ALA A 22 -2.08 7.04 -14.43
N ALA A 23 -3.25 6.43 -14.62
CA ALA A 23 -4.54 7.11 -14.64
C ALA A 23 -4.83 7.81 -13.30
N PHE A 24 -4.55 7.13 -12.18
CA PHE A 24 -4.71 7.70 -10.85
C PHE A 24 -3.81 8.91 -10.60
N CYS A 25 -2.53 8.84 -10.94
CA CYS A 25 -1.58 9.95 -10.79
C CYS A 25 -2.01 11.18 -11.61
N GLU A 26 -2.42 10.96 -12.87
CA GLU A 26 -2.93 12.03 -13.73
C GLU A 26 -4.21 12.67 -13.15
N ALA A 27 -5.15 11.86 -12.68
CA ALA A 27 -6.38 12.35 -12.07
C ALA A 27 -6.12 13.13 -10.78
N ALA A 28 -5.20 12.65 -9.93
CA ALA A 28 -4.84 13.27 -8.66
C ALA A 28 -4.15 14.63 -8.85
N GLU A 29 -3.32 14.79 -9.87
CA GLU A 29 -2.65 16.04 -10.20
C GLU A 29 -3.65 17.18 -10.46
N ARG A 30 -4.78 16.89 -11.13
CA ARG A 30 -5.86 17.86 -11.40
C ARG A 30 -6.48 18.44 -10.13
N TYR A 31 -6.34 17.75 -9.00
CA TYR A 31 -6.84 18.17 -7.69
C TYR A 31 -5.73 18.59 -6.72
N GLY A 32 -4.47 18.65 -7.16
CA GLY A 32 -3.34 19.04 -6.31
C GLY A 32 -3.01 18.04 -5.20
N ILE A 33 -3.34 16.75 -5.41
CA ILE A 33 -3.03 15.67 -4.48
C ILE A 33 -1.66 15.08 -4.84
N LEU A 34 -0.78 14.89 -3.86
CA LEU A 34 0.47 14.16 -4.06
C LEU A 34 0.17 12.67 -4.24
N ALA A 35 0.16 12.21 -5.49
CA ALA A 35 -0.08 10.81 -5.81
C ALA A 35 1.22 10.00 -5.80
N LEU A 36 1.18 8.83 -5.16
CA LEU A 36 2.25 7.84 -5.23
C LEU A 36 1.78 6.62 -6.03
N PRO A 37 2.53 6.19 -7.06
CA PRO A 37 2.27 4.90 -7.68
C PRO A 37 2.68 3.79 -6.72
N GLY A 38 1.80 2.81 -6.53
CA GLY A 38 2.01 1.75 -5.57
C GLY A 38 1.25 0.47 -5.89
N MET A 39 1.46 -0.51 -5.04
CA MET A 39 0.91 -1.85 -5.12
C MET A 39 0.70 -2.38 -3.71
N GLU A 40 -0.39 -3.10 -3.46
CA GLU A 40 -0.50 -3.96 -2.29
C GLU A 40 -0.04 -5.36 -2.71
N LEU A 41 1.19 -5.71 -2.37
CA LEU A 41 1.77 -7.02 -2.67
C LEU A 41 1.15 -8.07 -1.75
N THR A 42 0.69 -9.19 -2.31
CA THR A 42 0.40 -10.40 -1.53
C THR A 42 1.64 -11.30 -1.53
N THR A 43 2.32 -11.42 -0.38
CA THR A 43 3.54 -12.25 -0.26
C THR A 43 3.22 -13.75 -0.34
N ALA A 44 4.26 -14.58 -0.39
CA ALA A 44 4.16 -16.04 -0.37
C ALA A 44 3.49 -16.58 0.90
N GLU A 45 3.61 -15.84 2.01
CA GLU A 45 2.96 -16.12 3.28
C GLU A 45 1.52 -15.58 3.34
N GLU A 46 1.01 -15.04 2.23
CA GLU A 46 -0.27 -14.34 2.14
C GLU A 46 -0.35 -13.07 3.00
N VAL A 47 0.79 -12.47 3.39
CA VAL A 47 0.81 -11.18 4.08
C VAL A 47 0.71 -10.06 3.05
N HIS A 48 -0.15 -9.07 3.30
CA HIS A 48 -0.20 -7.88 2.46
C HIS A 48 0.86 -6.87 2.86
N VAL A 49 1.55 -6.33 1.85
CA VAL A 49 2.60 -5.32 2.03
C VAL A 49 2.36 -4.19 1.04
N VAL A 50 2.14 -2.99 1.55
CA VAL A 50 2.07 -1.80 0.72
C VAL A 50 3.46 -1.47 0.21
N CYS A 51 3.60 -1.28 -1.10
CA CYS A 51 4.83 -0.91 -1.78
C CYS A 51 4.57 0.35 -2.63
N VAL A 52 5.33 1.42 -2.43
CA VAL A 52 5.21 2.68 -3.18
C VAL A 52 6.54 3.10 -3.80
N PHE A 53 6.48 3.76 -4.95
CA PHE A 53 7.66 4.04 -5.78
C PHE A 53 7.76 5.49 -6.20
N GLY A 54 8.99 5.87 -6.58
CA GLY A 54 9.39 7.21 -7.01
C GLY A 54 8.66 7.74 -8.25
N ASP A 55 8.33 6.83 -9.15
CA ASP A 55 7.75 7.11 -10.45
C ASP A 55 7.08 5.83 -10.98
N LEU A 56 6.38 5.98 -12.11
CA LEU A 56 5.68 4.88 -12.77
C LEU A 56 6.65 3.83 -13.33
N ASP A 57 7.86 4.22 -13.74
CA ASP A 57 8.85 3.29 -14.30
C ASP A 57 9.34 2.30 -13.23
N ALA A 58 9.65 2.79 -12.03
CA ALA A 58 10.02 1.98 -10.88
C ALA A 58 8.86 1.09 -10.42
N ALA A 59 7.64 1.62 -10.39
CA ALA A 59 6.43 0.85 -10.06
C ALA A 59 6.20 -0.30 -11.07
N GLN A 60 6.34 -0.04 -12.36
CA GLN A 60 6.21 -1.03 -13.43
C GLN A 60 7.35 -2.06 -13.41
N ALA A 61 8.57 -1.64 -13.06
CA ALA A 61 9.68 -2.57 -12.87
C ALA A 61 9.41 -3.56 -11.73
N PHE A 62 8.78 -3.09 -10.64
CA PHE A 62 8.33 -3.95 -9.55
C PHE A 62 7.20 -4.89 -9.99
N GLU A 63 6.20 -4.38 -10.70
CA GLU A 63 5.13 -5.22 -11.27
C GLU A 63 5.68 -6.33 -12.17
N ALA A 64 6.69 -6.04 -12.99
CA ALA A 64 7.32 -7.04 -13.83
C ALA A 64 8.05 -8.14 -13.03
N GLU A 65 8.55 -7.84 -11.83
CA GLU A 65 9.08 -8.82 -10.89
C GLU A 65 7.97 -9.65 -10.25
N VAL A 66 6.88 -8.99 -9.81
CA VAL A 66 5.70 -9.63 -9.23
C VAL A 66 5.04 -10.58 -10.23
N PHE A 67 4.81 -10.16 -11.47
CA PHE A 67 4.20 -10.98 -12.51
C PHE A 67 5.05 -12.19 -12.90
N ARG A 68 6.39 -12.13 -12.75
CA ARG A 68 7.26 -13.30 -12.93
C ARG A 68 7.12 -14.34 -11.83
N ARG A 69 6.61 -13.94 -10.66
CA ARG A 69 6.41 -14.79 -9.48
C ARG A 69 4.95 -15.05 -9.16
N LEU A 70 4.01 -14.54 -9.96
CA LEU A 70 2.62 -14.93 -9.86
C LEU A 70 2.42 -16.35 -10.42
N PRO A 71 1.61 -17.19 -9.75
CA PRO A 71 1.13 -18.42 -10.34
C PRO A 71 0.43 -18.16 -11.69
N PRO A 72 0.53 -19.08 -12.67
CA PRO A 72 -0.12 -18.93 -13.97
C PRO A 72 -1.62 -19.24 -13.89
N LEU A 73 -2.34 -18.46 -13.08
CA LEU A 73 -3.79 -18.54 -12.86
C LEU A 73 -4.48 -17.36 -13.53
N GLU A 74 -5.66 -17.61 -14.09
CA GLU A 74 -6.54 -16.56 -14.61
C GLU A 74 -7.61 -16.21 -13.57
N ASN A 75 -7.97 -14.93 -13.51
CA ASN A 75 -9.09 -14.45 -12.71
C ASN A 75 -10.41 -15.03 -13.24
N ASP A 76 -11.32 -15.42 -12.34
CA ASP A 76 -12.73 -15.68 -12.69
C ASP A 76 -13.58 -14.48 -12.23
N PRO A 77 -14.00 -13.59 -13.14
CA PRO A 77 -14.75 -12.39 -12.78
C PRO A 77 -16.09 -12.67 -12.09
N ARG A 78 -16.63 -13.89 -12.19
CA ARG A 78 -17.86 -14.29 -11.50
C ARG A 78 -17.65 -14.60 -10.03
N VAL A 79 -16.41 -14.88 -9.63
CA VAL A 79 -16.03 -15.24 -8.25
C VAL A 79 -15.35 -14.07 -7.57
N PHE A 80 -14.36 -13.45 -8.22
CA PHE A 80 -13.52 -12.41 -7.62
C PHE A 80 -13.83 -10.99 -8.12
N GLY A 81 -14.78 -10.84 -9.05
CA GLY A 81 -15.07 -9.57 -9.70
C GLY A 81 -14.12 -9.26 -10.86
N PRO A 82 -14.48 -8.30 -11.73
CA PRO A 82 -13.64 -7.88 -12.83
C PRO A 82 -12.44 -7.07 -12.33
N GLN A 83 -11.29 -7.26 -12.97
CA GLN A 83 -10.07 -6.49 -12.67
C GLN A 83 -9.87 -5.45 -13.77
N VAL A 84 -10.60 -4.34 -13.65
CA VAL A 84 -10.74 -3.36 -14.72
C VAL A 84 -9.54 -2.43 -14.79
N LYS A 85 -9.06 -2.16 -16.02
CA LYS A 85 -8.10 -1.10 -16.32
C LYS A 85 -8.84 0.11 -16.87
N MET A 86 -8.59 1.28 -16.33
CA MET A 86 -9.24 2.53 -16.73
C MET A 86 -8.21 3.61 -17.05
N ASP A 87 -8.60 4.58 -17.88
CA ASP A 87 -7.87 5.84 -18.03
C ASP A 87 -8.30 6.87 -16.97
N SER A 88 -7.72 8.08 -17.03
CA SER A 88 -7.99 9.15 -16.07
C SER A 88 -9.40 9.74 -16.18
N GLU A 89 -10.17 9.39 -17.21
CA GLU A 89 -11.53 9.86 -17.47
C GLU A 89 -12.57 8.76 -17.23
N ASP A 90 -12.21 7.75 -16.41
CA ASP A 90 -13.03 6.58 -16.08
C ASP A 90 -13.42 5.72 -17.29
N THR A 91 -12.71 5.84 -18.42
CA THR A 91 -12.96 5.00 -19.60
C THR A 91 -12.30 3.65 -19.41
N VAL A 92 -13.09 2.58 -19.53
CA VAL A 92 -12.59 1.20 -19.48
C VAL A 92 -11.71 0.91 -20.69
N LEU A 93 -10.43 0.59 -20.42
CA LEU A 93 -9.43 0.21 -21.42
C LEU A 93 -9.36 -1.31 -21.64
N GLY A 94 -9.80 -2.08 -20.64
CA GLY A 94 -9.80 -3.54 -20.67
C GLY A 94 -9.77 -4.15 -19.28
N GLU A 95 -9.37 -5.41 -19.18
CA GLU A 95 -9.26 -6.14 -17.92
C GLU A 95 -7.90 -6.83 -17.79
N GLU A 96 -7.38 -6.91 -16.56
CA GLU A 96 -6.25 -7.79 -16.22
C GLU A 96 -6.76 -9.23 -16.08
N ARG A 97 -6.12 -10.17 -16.80
CA ARG A 97 -6.55 -11.56 -16.83
C ARG A 97 -5.88 -12.42 -15.75
N ARG A 98 -4.69 -12.04 -15.27
CA ARG A 98 -4.00 -12.77 -14.20
C ARG A 98 -4.84 -12.74 -12.92
N MET A 99 -4.83 -13.81 -12.13
CA MET A 99 -5.45 -13.78 -10.81
C MET A 99 -4.63 -12.88 -9.87
N LEU A 100 -5.07 -11.64 -9.64
CA LEU A 100 -4.31 -10.67 -8.83
C LEU A 100 -4.50 -10.89 -7.33
N ALA A 101 -5.62 -11.46 -6.89
CA ALA A 101 -5.91 -11.71 -5.47
C ALA A 101 -5.28 -13.00 -4.93
N THR A 102 -4.16 -13.46 -5.49
CA THR A 102 -3.45 -14.67 -5.05
C THR A 102 -2.05 -14.34 -4.53
N ALA A 103 -1.49 -15.21 -3.70
CA ALA A 103 -0.11 -15.10 -3.23
C ALA A 103 0.89 -15.16 -4.39
N THR A 104 1.90 -14.32 -4.30
CA THR A 104 3.08 -14.36 -5.17
C THR A 104 4.14 -15.30 -4.61
N GLY A 105 5.14 -15.66 -5.40
CA GLY A 105 6.35 -16.33 -4.92
C GLY A 105 7.38 -15.41 -4.25
N ILE A 106 6.99 -14.23 -3.79
CA ILE A 106 7.87 -13.27 -3.09
C ILE A 106 7.67 -13.46 -1.59
N GLY A 107 8.69 -13.92 -0.86
CA GLY A 107 8.62 -14.04 0.59
C GLY A 107 8.69 -12.69 1.29
N ILE A 108 8.07 -12.57 2.48
CA ILE A 108 7.98 -11.31 3.21
C ILE A 108 9.35 -10.68 3.53
N TYR A 109 10.36 -11.49 3.85
CA TYR A 109 11.73 -11.02 4.12
C TYR A 109 12.46 -10.50 2.86
N GLU A 110 11.99 -10.84 1.66
CA GLU A 110 12.57 -10.33 0.41
C GLU A 110 12.06 -8.93 0.06
N VAL A 111 10.87 -8.57 0.52
CA VAL A 111 10.14 -7.37 0.08
C VAL A 111 10.95 -6.08 0.29
N PRO A 112 11.53 -5.81 1.49
CA PRO A 112 12.30 -4.58 1.68
C PRO A 112 13.47 -4.45 0.71
N GLY A 113 14.18 -5.55 0.45
CA GLY A 113 15.32 -5.56 -0.48
C GLY A 113 14.91 -5.27 -1.93
N LEU A 114 13.81 -5.89 -2.39
CA LEU A 114 13.28 -5.68 -3.73
C LEU A 114 12.81 -4.24 -3.92
N VAL A 115 12.00 -3.73 -2.99
CA VAL A 115 11.46 -2.37 -3.05
C VAL A 115 12.57 -1.33 -2.96
N ALA A 116 13.53 -1.51 -2.05
CA ALA A 116 14.67 -0.60 -1.92
C ALA A 116 15.56 -0.58 -3.17
N SER A 117 15.71 -1.70 -3.88
CA SER A 117 16.49 -1.77 -5.14
C SER A 117 15.90 -0.90 -6.25
N LEU A 118 14.59 -0.61 -6.18
CA LEU A 118 13.85 0.29 -7.07
C LEU A 118 13.62 1.67 -6.45
N GLY A 119 14.29 1.96 -5.33
CA GLY A 119 14.22 3.26 -4.66
C GLY A 119 12.92 3.53 -3.91
N GLY A 120 12.01 2.55 -3.79
CA GLY A 120 10.70 2.69 -3.15
C GLY A 120 10.73 2.59 -1.62
N ALA A 121 9.53 2.58 -1.04
CA ALA A 121 9.25 2.33 0.38
C ALA A 121 8.18 1.23 0.52
N CYS A 122 8.22 0.47 1.62
CA CYS A 122 7.23 -0.55 1.89
C CYS A 122 6.99 -0.77 3.38
N TRP A 123 5.79 -1.22 3.72
CA TRP A 123 5.37 -1.58 5.08
C TRP A 123 4.26 -2.64 5.02
N PRO A 124 4.18 -3.56 6.01
CA PRO A 124 3.09 -4.52 6.06
C PRO A 124 1.78 -3.80 6.34
N ALA A 125 0.76 -4.14 5.54
CA ALA A 125 -0.58 -3.59 5.60
C ALA A 125 -1.35 -4.21 6.78
N HIS A 126 -2.26 -3.41 7.37
CA HIS A 126 -3.32 -3.83 8.30
C HIS A 126 -2.98 -5.05 9.18
N ILE A 127 -1.85 -4.98 9.90
CA ILE A 127 -1.21 -6.12 10.58
C ILE A 127 -2.06 -6.80 11.65
N ASP A 128 -3.17 -6.18 12.05
CA ASP A 128 -4.15 -6.62 13.04
C ASP A 128 -5.34 -7.39 12.46
N ARG A 129 -5.54 -7.39 11.13
CA ARG A 129 -6.67 -8.10 10.49
C ARG A 129 -6.59 -9.60 10.74
N PRO A 130 -7.73 -10.33 10.78
CA PRO A 130 -7.74 -11.77 11.00
C PRO A 130 -7.28 -12.60 9.79
N SER A 131 -7.05 -11.96 8.64
CA SER A 131 -6.63 -12.59 7.39
C SER A 131 -5.73 -11.64 6.63
N PHE A 132 -4.80 -12.20 5.85
CA PHE A 132 -3.84 -11.48 5.01
C PHE A 132 -2.94 -10.48 5.75
N SER A 133 -2.84 -10.63 7.07
CA SER A 133 -2.09 -9.74 7.94
C SER A 133 -0.87 -10.44 8.50
N LEU A 134 0.17 -9.65 8.78
CA LEU A 134 1.41 -10.17 9.34
C LEU A 134 1.17 -11.01 10.60
N ILE A 135 0.37 -10.53 11.56
CA ILE A 135 0.14 -11.25 12.82
C ILE A 135 -0.74 -12.48 12.63
N SER A 136 -1.73 -12.44 11.73
CA SER A 136 -2.56 -13.63 11.47
C SER A 136 -1.79 -14.76 10.77
N ASN A 137 -0.81 -14.43 9.93
CA ASN A 137 -0.06 -15.39 9.13
C ASN A 137 1.23 -15.86 9.83
N LEU A 138 1.99 -14.95 10.46
CA LEU A 138 3.29 -15.27 11.09
C LEU A 138 3.20 -15.43 12.62
N GLY A 139 2.12 -14.93 13.24
CA GLY A 139 1.89 -15.00 14.69
C GLY A 139 2.62 -13.95 15.52
N LEU A 140 3.70 -13.36 15.00
CA LEU A 140 4.50 -12.34 15.68
C LEU A 140 5.18 -11.38 14.71
N TRP A 141 5.56 -10.21 15.23
CA TRP A 141 6.51 -9.31 14.58
C TRP A 141 7.95 -9.76 14.84
N ASP A 142 8.67 -10.09 13.76
CA ASP A 142 10.09 -10.40 13.81
C ASP A 142 10.91 -9.14 13.45
N PRO A 143 11.80 -8.65 14.33
CA PRO A 143 12.69 -7.52 14.03
C PRO A 143 13.55 -7.70 12.77
N ASP A 144 13.82 -8.93 12.35
CA ASP A 144 14.63 -9.22 11.15
C ASP A 144 13.83 -9.05 9.83
N LEU A 145 12.53 -8.73 9.89
CA LEU A 145 11.70 -8.46 8.71
C LEU A 145 12.15 -7.24 7.89
N GLY A 146 12.88 -6.30 8.50
CA GLY A 146 13.44 -5.15 7.80
C GLY A 146 12.49 -3.98 7.50
N PHE A 147 11.27 -3.97 8.05
CA PHE A 147 10.33 -2.84 7.95
C PHE A 147 10.54 -1.82 9.08
N SER A 148 10.40 -0.52 8.79
CA SER A 148 10.56 0.55 9.78
C SER A 148 9.29 0.90 10.56
N PHE A 149 8.13 0.53 10.05
CA PHE A 149 6.82 0.74 10.64
C PHE A 149 5.81 -0.24 10.05
N ALA A 150 4.59 -0.26 10.59
CA ALA A 150 3.48 -1.05 10.07
C ALA A 150 2.21 -0.21 9.91
N GLU A 151 1.27 -0.73 9.15
CA GLU A 151 -0.08 -0.18 9.11
C GLU A 151 -1.03 -1.02 9.95
N VAL A 152 -1.89 -0.37 10.73
CA VAL A 152 -3.00 -1.01 11.46
C VAL A 152 -4.34 -0.54 10.90
N SER A 153 -5.32 -1.42 10.91
CA SER A 153 -6.67 -1.14 10.45
C SER A 153 -7.37 -0.13 11.35
N ARG A 154 -8.39 0.57 10.82
CA ARG A 154 -9.25 1.45 11.62
C ARG A 154 -9.94 0.75 12.80
N SER A 155 -10.16 -0.56 12.66
CA SER A 155 -10.79 -1.42 13.65
C SER A 155 -9.79 -2.09 14.59
N CYS A 156 -8.51 -1.70 14.54
CA CYS A 156 -7.46 -2.26 15.37
C CYS A 156 -7.85 -2.13 16.86
N PRO A 157 -7.84 -3.24 17.63
CA PRO A 157 -8.11 -3.19 19.06
C PRO A 157 -7.14 -2.22 19.78
N PRO A 158 -7.62 -1.43 20.75
CA PRO A 158 -6.77 -0.46 21.47
C PRO A 158 -5.55 -1.07 22.17
N ASP A 159 -5.65 -2.34 22.57
CA ASP A 159 -4.62 -3.11 23.26
C ASP A 159 -3.73 -3.94 22.32
N PHE A 160 -3.97 -3.88 21.00
CA PHE A 160 -3.23 -4.68 20.02
C PHE A 160 -1.71 -4.41 20.08
N LEU A 161 -1.31 -3.15 20.26
CA LEU A 161 0.10 -2.74 20.34
C LEU A 161 0.74 -3.00 21.72
N ASP A 162 -0.03 -3.44 22.72
CA ASP A 162 0.52 -3.83 24.03
C ASP A 162 1.27 -5.17 23.98
N ARG A 163 1.17 -5.88 22.85
CA ARG A 163 1.89 -7.11 22.58
C ARG A 163 3.41 -6.92 22.71
N PRO A 164 4.14 -7.85 23.38
CA PRO A 164 5.58 -7.72 23.57
C PRO A 164 6.40 -7.58 22.28
N ASP A 165 6.01 -8.27 21.21
CA ASP A 165 6.65 -8.23 19.89
C ASP A 165 6.43 -6.92 19.13
N LEU A 166 5.35 -6.19 19.44
CA LEU A 166 4.99 -4.92 18.81
C LEU A 166 5.42 -3.70 19.64
N LYS A 167 6.05 -3.92 20.80
CA LYS A 167 6.34 -2.85 21.74
C LYS A 167 7.30 -1.83 21.11
N GLY A 168 6.79 -0.61 20.94
CA GLY A 168 7.54 0.50 20.36
C GLY A 168 7.59 0.48 18.83
N LEU A 169 6.89 -0.45 18.17
CA LEU A 169 6.70 -0.43 16.73
C LEU A 169 5.89 0.82 16.34
N PRO A 170 6.44 1.71 15.50
CA PRO A 170 5.66 2.81 14.96
C PRO A 170 4.58 2.28 14.02
N VAL A 171 3.39 2.88 14.07
CA VAL A 171 2.28 2.51 13.19
C VAL A 171 1.60 3.72 12.56
N ILE A 172 1.05 3.49 11.37
CA ILE A 172 0.11 4.37 10.69
C ILE A 172 -1.22 3.66 10.48
N THR A 173 -2.21 4.36 9.92
CA THR A 173 -3.48 3.76 9.49
C THR A 173 -3.75 4.19 8.05
N ALA A 174 -4.33 3.32 7.23
CA ALA A 174 -4.88 3.71 5.94
C ALA A 174 -6.32 3.23 5.77
N SER A 175 -6.95 3.64 4.67
CA SER A 175 -8.37 3.39 4.45
C SER A 175 -8.69 1.96 4.03
N ASP A 176 -7.76 1.30 3.33
CA ASP A 176 -7.99 -0.02 2.71
C ASP A 176 -9.30 -0.01 1.88
N ALA A 177 -9.51 1.10 1.16
CA ALA A 177 -10.77 1.44 0.52
C ALA A 177 -10.94 0.67 -0.80
N HIS A 178 -11.96 -0.17 -0.84
CA HIS A 178 -12.42 -0.91 -2.02
C HIS A 178 -13.58 -0.20 -2.74
N TYR A 179 -14.21 0.78 -2.08
CA TYR A 179 -15.26 1.62 -2.62
C TYR A 179 -15.03 3.09 -2.27
N LEU A 180 -15.60 3.99 -3.08
CA LEU A 180 -15.41 5.44 -2.95
C LEU A 180 -15.86 6.01 -1.59
N ASP A 181 -16.88 5.42 -0.97
CA ASP A 181 -17.41 5.79 0.34
C ASP A 181 -16.57 5.23 1.52
N GLN A 182 -15.59 4.38 1.24
CA GLN A 182 -14.66 3.86 2.25
C GLN A 182 -13.40 4.72 2.42
N VAL A 183 -13.15 5.64 1.48
CA VAL A 183 -12.08 6.64 1.58
C VAL A 183 -12.28 7.44 2.86
N MET A 184 -11.26 7.44 3.71
CA MET A 184 -11.31 8.12 5.00
C MET A 184 -11.16 9.63 4.85
N ASP A 185 -11.83 10.39 5.69
CA ASP A 185 -11.43 11.78 5.95
C ASP A 185 -10.00 11.82 6.50
N ALA A 186 -9.27 12.89 6.19
CA ALA A 186 -7.93 13.11 6.70
C ALA A 186 -7.93 13.02 8.23
N CYS A 187 -7.19 12.04 8.76
CA CYS A 187 -7.12 11.75 10.19
C CYS A 187 -5.69 11.78 10.76
N GLN A 188 -4.70 12.00 9.90
CA GLN A 188 -3.29 11.96 10.23
C GLN A 188 -2.51 12.91 9.32
N LYS A 189 -1.37 13.38 9.81
CA LYS A 189 -0.50 14.31 9.08
C LYS A 189 0.96 14.01 9.36
N VAL A 190 1.80 14.36 8.38
CA VAL A 190 3.25 14.37 8.50
C VAL A 190 3.78 15.76 8.12
N SER A 191 4.71 16.27 8.91
CA SER A 191 5.42 17.52 8.62
C SER A 191 6.62 17.23 7.73
N LEU A 192 6.63 17.80 6.52
CA LEU A 192 7.70 17.61 5.55
C LEU A 192 8.48 18.92 5.36
N PRO A 193 9.78 18.88 5.02
CA PRO A 193 10.54 20.09 4.65
C PRO A 193 9.88 20.86 3.52
N GLU A 194 9.35 20.12 2.53
CA GLU A 194 8.55 20.64 1.43
C GLU A 194 7.37 19.70 1.18
N LYS A 195 6.20 20.27 0.85
CA LYS A 195 5.02 19.49 0.45
C LYS A 195 5.17 19.02 -1.00
N ASN A 196 6.06 18.06 -1.21
CA ASN A 196 6.33 17.45 -2.51
C ASN A 196 6.51 15.94 -2.40
N PHE A 197 6.42 15.28 -3.55
CA PHE A 197 6.54 13.84 -3.68
C PHE A 197 7.86 13.30 -3.10
N SER A 198 9.00 13.91 -3.45
CA SER A 198 10.32 13.46 -3.02
C SER A 198 10.49 13.48 -1.49
N SER A 199 9.98 14.52 -0.83
CA SER A 199 10.02 14.65 0.64
C SER A 199 9.15 13.60 1.32
N LEU A 200 7.96 13.34 0.76
CA LEU A 200 7.06 12.32 1.28
C LEU A 200 7.65 10.91 1.14
N LEU A 201 8.17 10.57 -0.04
CA LEU A 201 8.82 9.27 -0.26
C LEU A 201 10.06 9.12 0.64
N ALA A 202 10.87 10.17 0.80
CA ALA A 202 12.02 10.13 1.72
C ALA A 202 11.60 9.84 3.16
N TRP A 203 10.49 10.44 3.62
CA TRP A 203 9.93 10.14 4.94
C TRP A 203 9.43 8.69 5.02
N LEU A 204 8.69 8.20 4.02
CA LEU A 204 8.21 6.80 4.02
C LEU A 204 9.36 5.78 4.04
N LYS A 205 10.51 6.08 3.43
CA LYS A 205 11.70 5.20 3.45
C LYS A 205 12.42 5.20 4.79
N CYS A 206 12.42 6.32 5.49
CA CYS A 206 13.13 6.50 6.75
C CYS A 206 12.32 7.44 7.66
N PRO A 207 11.23 6.95 8.25
CA PRO A 207 10.28 7.82 8.92
C PRO A 207 10.81 8.36 10.24
N ASP A 208 10.70 9.69 10.40
CA ASP A 208 10.78 10.33 11.71
C ASP A 208 9.35 10.51 12.24
N PHE A 209 8.95 9.67 13.19
CA PHE A 209 7.62 9.73 13.79
C PHE A 209 7.40 10.96 14.69
N ASN A 210 8.43 11.76 15.00
CA ASN A 210 8.24 13.07 15.62
C ASN A 210 7.57 14.08 14.67
N ALA A 211 7.69 13.87 13.35
CA ALA A 211 7.02 14.67 12.34
C ALA A 211 5.58 14.20 12.06
N TYR A 212 5.20 13.02 12.55
CA TYR A 212 3.89 12.41 12.36
C TYR A 212 2.96 12.70 13.54
N SER A 213 1.69 12.95 13.27
CA SER A 213 0.66 13.11 14.30
C SER A 213 -0.73 12.80 13.78
N LEU A 214 -1.61 12.36 14.68
CA LEU A 214 -3.03 12.28 14.38
C LEU A 214 -3.64 13.68 14.32
N LEU A 215 -4.59 13.89 13.40
CA LEU A 215 -5.40 15.09 13.38
C LEU A 215 -6.39 15.01 14.54
N GLN A 216 -6.45 16.06 15.36
CA GLN A 216 -7.45 16.15 16.42
C GLN A 216 -8.83 16.32 15.76
N SER A 217 -9.76 15.45 16.13
CA SER A 217 -11.19 15.54 15.76
C SER A 217 -11.87 16.75 16.37
#